data_AF-G3BKJ4-F1
#
_entry.id   AF-G3BKJ4-F1
#
_cell.length_a   1.000
_cell.length_b   1.000
_cell.length_c   1.000
_cell.angle_alpha   90.00
_cell.angle_beta   90.00
_cell.angle_gamma   90.00
#
_symmetry.space_group_name_H-M   'P 1'
#
loop_
_entity.id
_entity.type
_entity.pdbx_description
1 polymer ?
#
loop_
_entity_poly.entity_id
_entity_poly.type
_entity_poly.pdbx_seq_one_letter_code
_entity_poly.pdbx_strand_id
1 'polypeptide(L)'
;AKLLYHHDALRLRFLHKQGQWQQYHSDDYESFAFEVMDLSPLSSGEQLTTMAEISEVQQRSLNLEKGPLISAVFFQLGDAGRLLIIIHHLVVDGVSWRIFLEDLFTSYQQLETG
;
A
#
# COMPACT_ATOMS: atom_id res chain seq x y z
N ALA A 1 -0.86 0.43 11.18
CA ALA A 1 -2.13 0.94 11.75
C ALA A 1 -2.26 2.47 11.75
N LYS A 2 -1.28 3.25 12.26
CA LYS A 2 -1.40 4.72 12.43
C LYS A 2 -1.73 5.49 11.14
N LEU A 3 -1.11 5.14 10.01
CA LEU A 3 -1.41 5.76 8.71
C LEU A 3 -2.81 5.46 8.20
N LEU A 4 -3.23 4.18 8.27
CA LEU A 4 -4.59 3.81 7.88
C LEU A 4 -5.62 4.51 8.74
N TYR A 5 -5.36 4.68 10.04
CA TYR A 5 -6.21 5.45 10.95
C TYR A 5 -6.26 6.94 10.59
N HIS A 6 -5.13 7.53 10.20
CA HIS A 6 -5.03 8.95 9.90
C HIS A 6 -5.67 9.33 8.56
N HIS A 7 -5.61 8.45 7.55
CA HIS A 7 -6.15 8.70 6.21
C HIS A 7 -7.43 7.91 5.94
N ASP A 8 -8.58 8.51 6.26
CA ASP A 8 -9.90 7.88 6.12
C ASP A 8 -10.23 7.42 4.68
N ALA A 9 -9.65 8.07 3.67
CA ALA A 9 -9.81 7.71 2.27
C ALA A 9 -9.31 6.28 1.98
N LEU A 10 -8.24 5.82 2.65
CA LEU A 10 -7.71 4.46 2.47
C LEU A 10 -8.66 3.37 2.98
N ARG A 11 -9.65 3.75 3.79
CA ARG A 11 -10.67 2.86 4.35
C ARG A 11 -12.01 2.96 3.60
N LEU A 12 -12.07 3.71 2.50
CA LEU A 12 -13.27 3.75 1.65
C LEU A 12 -13.54 2.38 1.01
N ARG A 13 -14.81 2.12 0.74
CA ARG A 13 -15.29 0.98 -0.03
C ARG A 13 -16.29 1.47 -1.05
N PHE A 14 -16.27 0.85 -2.21
CA PHE A 14 -17.12 1.19 -3.35
C PHE A 14 -17.91 -0.06 -3.75
N LEU A 15 -19.23 0.02 -3.62
CA LEU A 15 -20.15 -1.05 -4.00
C LEU A 15 -20.99 -0.59 -5.18
N HIS A 16 -21.11 -1.43 -6.19
CA HIS A 16 -22.05 -1.22 -7.28
C HIS A 16 -23.30 -2.07 -7.05
N LYS A 17 -24.38 -1.45 -6.57
CA LYS A 17 -25.66 -2.13 -6.27
C LYS A 17 -26.79 -1.47 -7.05
N GLN A 18 -27.61 -2.29 -7.70
CA GLN A 18 -28.80 -1.83 -8.45
C GLN A 18 -28.49 -0.73 -9.48
N GLY A 19 -27.32 -0.81 -10.14
CA GLY A 19 -26.92 0.18 -11.14
C GLY A 19 -26.48 1.53 -10.59
N GLN A 20 -26.17 1.61 -9.28
CA GLN A 20 -25.67 2.82 -8.63
C GLN A 20 -24.39 2.49 -7.85
N TRP A 21 -23.42 3.41 -7.91
CA TRP A 21 -22.22 3.36 -7.07
C TRP A 21 -22.52 3.95 -5.70
N GLN A 22 -22.12 3.23 -4.66
CA GLN A 22 -22.18 3.68 -3.27
C GLN A 22 -20.78 3.66 -2.68
N GLN A 23 -20.40 4.75 -2.00
CA GLN A 23 -19.17 4.85 -1.25
C GLN A 23 -19.46 4.94 0.25
N TYR A 24 -18.66 4.27 1.07
CA TYR A 24 -18.76 4.35 2.53
C TYR A 24 -17.39 4.08 3.18
N HIS A 25 -17.22 4.52 4.42
CA HIS A 25 -16.03 4.21 5.22
C HIS A 25 -16.21 2.86 5.90
N SER A 26 -15.22 1.98 5.77
CA SER A 26 -15.15 0.74 6.52
C SER A 26 -14.54 0.98 7.91
N ASP A 27 -15.08 0.28 8.90
CA ASP A 27 -14.47 0.15 10.23
C ASP A 27 -13.32 -0.89 10.26
N ASP A 28 -12.92 -1.41 9.10
CA ASP A 28 -11.74 -2.27 8.95
C ASP A 28 -10.46 -1.41 8.91
N TYR A 29 -9.91 -1.15 10.10
CA TYR A 29 -8.64 -0.44 10.29
C TYR A 29 -7.40 -1.29 9.99
N GLU A 30 -7.58 -2.58 9.72
CA GLU A 30 -6.51 -3.53 9.41
C GLU A 30 -6.47 -3.90 7.93
N SER A 31 -7.30 -3.25 7.10
CA SER A 31 -7.38 -3.45 5.66
C SER A 31 -6.17 -2.90 4.89
N PHE A 32 -5.02 -3.48 5.17
CA PHE A 32 -3.72 -3.13 4.60
C PHE A 32 -2.88 -4.39 4.47
N ALA A 33 -2.42 -4.66 3.25
CA ALA A 33 -1.46 -5.73 3.01
C ALA A 33 -0.04 -5.18 3.12
N PHE A 34 0.77 -5.80 3.98
CA PHE A 34 2.20 -5.53 4.07
C PHE A 34 2.99 -6.83 4.03
N GLU A 35 3.94 -6.91 3.11
CA GLU A 35 4.81 -8.07 2.95
C GLU A 35 6.27 -7.65 2.94
N VAL A 36 7.14 -8.52 3.45
CA VAL A 36 8.59 -8.38 3.36
C VAL A 36 9.11 -9.54 2.53
N MET A 37 9.88 -9.23 1.49
CA MET A 37 10.43 -10.24 0.59
C MET A 37 11.93 -10.09 0.48
N ASP A 38 12.66 -11.16 0.81
CA ASP A 38 14.10 -11.21 0.63
C ASP A 38 14.45 -11.64 -0.79
N LEU A 39 14.95 -10.69 -1.57
CA LEU A 39 15.46 -10.92 -2.92
C LEU A 39 17.00 -10.80 -2.97
N SER A 40 17.66 -10.66 -1.82
CA SER A 40 19.12 -10.63 -1.73
C SER A 40 19.82 -11.88 -2.28
N PRO A 41 19.22 -13.09 -2.31
CA PRO A 41 19.85 -14.25 -2.94
C PRO A 41 19.85 -14.21 -4.48
N LEU A 42 19.05 -13.33 -5.09
CA LEU A 42 18.88 -13.25 -6.54
C LEU A 42 19.90 -12.30 -7.18
N SER A 43 20.24 -12.53 -8.45
CA SER A 43 21.04 -11.57 -9.22
C SER A 43 20.25 -10.27 -9.48
N SER A 44 20.94 -9.16 -9.78
CA SER A 44 20.27 -7.86 -10.03
C SER A 44 19.23 -7.91 -11.16
N GLY A 45 19.46 -8.75 -12.18
CA GLY A 45 18.50 -8.93 -13.28
C GLY A 45 17.25 -9.69 -12.83
N GLU A 46 17.42 -10.74 -12.03
CA GLU A 46 16.30 -11.52 -11.46
C GLU A 46 15.52 -10.69 -10.44
N GLN A 47 16.19 -9.92 -9.59
CA GLN A 47 15.55 -8.99 -8.65
C GLN A 47 14.58 -8.05 -9.36
N LEU A 48 14.99 -7.44 -10.48
CA LEU A 48 14.15 -6.51 -11.23
C LEU A 48 12.90 -7.21 -11.80
N THR A 49 13.08 -8.38 -12.41
CA THR A 49 11.98 -9.18 -12.96
C THR A 49 11.00 -9.61 -11.86
N THR A 50 11.51 -10.16 -10.76
CA THR A 50 10.70 -10.61 -9.63
C THR A 50 9.93 -9.44 -8.98
N MET A 51 10.58 -8.28 -8.79
CA MET A 51 9.90 -7.09 -8.29
C MET A 51 8.75 -6.64 -9.21
N ALA A 52 8.91 -6.71 -10.53
CA ALA A 52 7.86 -6.35 -11.48
C ALA A 52 6.67 -7.32 -11.39
N GLU A 53 6.93 -8.62 -11.33
CA GLU A 53 5.90 -9.66 -11.17
C GLU A 53 5.12 -9.47 -9.86
N ILE A 54 5.82 -9.24 -8.75
CA ILE A 54 5.19 -8.97 -7.45
C ILE A 54 4.36 -7.68 -7.50
N SER A 55 4.87 -6.65 -8.19
CA SER A 55 4.13 -5.40 -8.36
C SER A 55 2.81 -5.61 -9.10
N GLU A 56 2.78 -6.44 -10.14
CA GLU A 56 1.53 -6.77 -10.84
C GLU A 56 0.56 -7.54 -9.94
N VAL A 57 1.05 -8.51 -9.17
CA VAL A 57 0.23 -9.29 -8.23
C VAL A 57 -0.40 -8.35 -7.18
N GLN A 58 0.39 -7.45 -6.62
CA GLN A 58 -0.08 -6.51 -5.60
C GLN A 58 -1.02 -5.42 -6.17
N GLN A 59 -0.87 -5.02 -7.43
CA GLN A 59 -1.85 -4.14 -8.07
C GLN A 59 -3.21 -4.83 -8.24
N ARG A 60 -3.21 -6.13 -8.58
CA ARG A 60 -4.44 -6.93 -8.76
C ARG A 60 -5.08 -7.36 -7.44
N SER A 61 -4.36 -7.31 -6.32
CA SER A 61 -4.88 -7.68 -5.00
C SER A 61 -5.81 -6.62 -4.39
N LEU A 62 -5.75 -5.39 -4.89
CA LEU A 62 -6.64 -4.32 -4.44
C LEU A 62 -8.10 -4.62 -4.78
N ASN A 63 -8.99 -4.41 -3.81
CA ASN A 63 -10.41 -4.70 -3.97
C ASN A 63 -11.26 -3.51 -3.55
N LEU A 64 -12.04 -2.97 -4.48
CA LEU A 64 -12.89 -1.81 -4.24
C LEU A 64 -14.02 -2.06 -3.23
N GLU A 65 -14.60 -3.26 -3.25
CA GLU A 65 -15.77 -3.59 -2.44
C GLU A 65 -15.41 -3.96 -1.00
N LYS A 66 -14.31 -4.71 -0.83
CA LYS A 66 -13.91 -5.33 0.44
C LYS A 66 -12.60 -4.76 1.00
N GLY A 67 -11.80 -4.10 0.19
CA GLY A 67 -10.43 -3.74 0.53
C GLY A 67 -9.45 -4.91 0.40
N PRO A 68 -8.16 -4.65 0.54
CA PRO A 68 -7.58 -3.33 0.86
C PRO A 68 -7.54 -2.41 -0.38
N LEU A 69 -7.46 -1.10 -0.15
CA LEU A 69 -7.19 -0.09 -1.20
C LEU A 69 -5.73 0.36 -1.24
N ILE A 70 -4.92 -0.17 -0.33
CA ILE A 70 -3.50 0.08 -0.20
C ILE A 70 -2.76 -1.23 0.09
N SER A 71 -1.67 -1.47 -0.61
CA SER A 71 -0.73 -2.56 -0.36
C SER A 71 0.70 -2.02 -0.36
N ALA A 72 1.58 -2.63 0.42
CA ALA A 72 3.00 -2.32 0.41
C ALA A 72 3.86 -3.59 0.50
N VAL A 73 5.00 -3.57 -0.19
CA VAL A 73 5.99 -4.65 -0.13
C VAL A 73 7.36 -4.04 0.11
N PHE A 74 8.07 -4.53 1.11
CA PHE A 74 9.47 -4.19 1.33
C PHE A 74 10.37 -5.28 0.75
N PHE A 75 11.05 -4.95 -0.35
CA PHE A 75 12.06 -5.80 -0.96
C PHE A 75 13.41 -5.59 -0.27
N GLN A 76 13.94 -6.63 0.36
CA GLN A 76 15.31 -6.65 0.87
C GLN A 76 16.26 -7.04 -0.27
N LEU A 77 17.27 -6.22 -0.50
CA LEU A 77 18.22 -6.34 -1.62
C LEU A 77 19.67 -6.36 -1.11
N GLY A 78 19.91 -7.03 0.03
CA GLY A 78 21.18 -7.00 0.76
C GLY A 78 21.25 -5.80 1.69
N ASP A 79 22.27 -4.95 1.53
CA ASP A 79 22.47 -3.74 2.36
C ASP A 79 21.48 -2.60 2.02
N ALA A 80 20.64 -2.79 0.99
CA ALA A 80 19.63 -1.83 0.58
C ALA A 80 18.23 -2.45 0.61
N GLY A 81 17.21 -1.60 0.73
CA GLY A 81 15.82 -1.98 0.64
C GLY A 81 15.05 -1.10 -0.34
N ARG A 82 13.97 -1.64 -0.91
CA ARG A 82 13.02 -0.87 -1.72
C ARG A 82 11.61 -1.11 -1.20
N LEU A 83 10.90 -0.02 -0.92
CA LEU A 83 9.50 -0.07 -0.52
C LEU A 83 8.61 0.22 -1.72
N LEU A 84 7.85 -0.78 -2.14
CA LEU A 84 6.72 -0.63 -3.05
C LEU A 84 5.49 -0.22 -2.24
N ILE A 85 4.78 0.80 -2.70
CA ILE A 85 3.48 1.21 -2.17
C ILE A 85 2.53 1.36 -3.34
N ILE A 86 1.38 0.69 -3.28
CA ILE A 86 0.33 0.75 -4.29
C ILE A 86 -0.94 1.19 -3.60
N ILE A 87 -1.54 2.28 -4.10
CA ILE A 87 -2.82 2.80 -3.61
C ILE A 87 -3.76 2.96 -4.79
N HIS A 88 -5.01 2.56 -4.62
CA HIS A 88 -6.02 2.70 -5.67
C HIS A 88 -6.29 4.19 -5.98
N HIS A 89 -6.27 4.57 -7.26
CA HIS A 89 -6.38 5.97 -7.67
C HIS A 89 -7.68 6.69 -7.24
N LEU A 90 -8.76 5.96 -6.96
CA LEU A 90 -9.99 6.54 -6.40
C LEU A 90 -9.80 7.17 -5.02
N VAL A 91 -8.72 6.84 -4.31
CA VAL A 91 -8.46 7.32 -2.94
C VAL A 91 -7.11 8.03 -2.80
N VAL A 92 -6.42 8.31 -3.92
CA VAL A 92 -5.15 9.05 -3.94
C VAL A 92 -4.95 9.83 -5.23
N ASP A 93 -4.39 11.03 -5.10
CA ASP A 93 -3.92 11.87 -6.20
C ASP A 93 -2.48 12.36 -5.95
N GLY A 94 -1.94 13.16 -6.88
CA GLY A 94 -0.57 13.67 -6.79
C GLY A 94 -0.29 14.52 -5.54
N VAL A 95 -1.29 15.20 -4.99
CA VAL A 95 -1.14 16.01 -3.77
C VAL A 95 -1.17 15.11 -2.53
N SER A 96 -2.10 14.15 -2.53
CA SER A 96 -2.29 13.15 -1.48
C SER A 96 -1.02 12.32 -1.25
N TRP A 97 -0.30 11.96 -2.32
CA TRP A 97 0.97 11.24 -2.23
C TRP A 97 2.02 11.94 -1.38
N ARG A 98 2.14 13.27 -1.52
CA ARG A 98 3.12 14.05 -0.76
C ARG A 98 2.83 13.95 0.75
N ILE A 99 1.57 14.17 1.12
CA ILE A 99 1.11 14.13 2.52
C ILE A 99 1.32 12.73 3.10
N PHE A 100 0.87 11.70 2.38
CA PHE A 100 1.01 10.31 2.80
C PHE A 100 2.47 9.92 3.07
N LEU A 101 3.40 10.33 2.19
CA LEU A 101 4.82 10.03 2.35
C LEU A 101 5.47 10.82 3.50
N GLU A 102 5.08 12.10 3.70
CA GLU A 102 5.52 12.90 4.84
C GLU A 102 5.05 12.26 6.17
N ASP A 103 3.80 11.80 6.24
CA ASP A 103 3.24 11.15 7.43
C ASP A 103 3.86 9.77 7.68
N LEU A 104 4.15 9.01 6.63
CA LEU A 104 4.85 7.72 6.72
C LEU A 104 6.25 7.92 7.28
N PHE A 105 7.00 8.86 6.74
CA PHE A 105 8.36 9.17 7.19
C PHE A 105 8.37 9.65 8.64
N THR A 106 7.47 10.58 8.99
CA THR A 106 7.32 11.08 10.36
C THR A 106 6.98 9.96 11.34
N SER A 107 6.04 9.08 10.98
CA SER A 107 5.66 7.94 11.81
C SER A 107 6.80 6.94 11.97
N TYR A 108 7.57 6.69 10.91
CA TYR A 108 8.75 5.82 10.96
C TYR A 108 9.81 6.37 11.91
N GLN A 109 10.17 7.66 11.80
CA GLN A 109 11.16 8.29 12.67
C GLN A 109 10.74 8.27 14.14
N GLN A 110 9.45 8.51 14.43
CA GLN A 110 8.91 8.44 15.79
C GLN A 110 9.05 7.05 16.40
N LEU A 111 8.93 5.98 15.59
CA LEU A 111 9.08 4.60 16.05
C LEU A 111 10.54 4.16 16.14
N GLU A 112 11.45 4.74 15.35
CA GLU A 112 12.89 4.45 15.41
C GLU A 112 13.55 5.11 16.64
N THR A 113 13.05 6.28 17.04
CA THR A 113 13.64 7.09 18.13
C THR A 113 12.97 6.86 19.50
N GLY A 114 11.88 6.10 19.55
CA GLY A 114 11.15 5.74 20.78
C GLY A 114 11.40 4.30 21.19
#